data_AF-A0A497KFE1-F1
#
_entry.id   AF-A0A497KFE1-F1
#
_cell.length_a   1.000
_cell.length_b   1.000
_cell.length_c   1.000
_cell.angle_alpha   90.00
_cell.angle_beta   90.00
_cell.angle_gamma   90.00
#
_symmetry.space_group_name_H-M   'P 1'
#
loop_
_entity.id
_entity.type
_entity.pdbx_description
1 polymer ?
#
loop_
_entity_poly.entity_id
_entity_poly.type
_entity_poly.pdbx_seq_one_letter_code
_entity_poly.pdbx_strand_id
1 'polypeptide(L)'
;MEEIKKSVLGGEKMKKVIYIVGMIALIAVIIVMPAAAAFEPGECDITVCASGCDYSSMEVAVESATDGQTVCVYNGTYGGAISINTPNVTVKGEGADVVTWDGGSENKISLGPISDASGCILEGFTIKGAVAGSDFVKPLAPNCIIRNCVFEGLTSSYGVLVSASNTTFENNVFVNCTGVGSLTLPPNGSKVINNTFINNGGGILLYGALLATAPNGTITRNNIISNTGKGFWLYNAGPDNKIYLNNIVDNDVSVAYLGTPPPTIYWNSTEQIEYVCPTDGKTYTGYLGNYWSDHPGGAEDGCGIWATPYGIPPDSPIDYDYHPLMASFENYPAPAVPPTPPTSFLIYGWVNYSNGTAVLNPNVTITNLNTSEVFTATTSPTSNYYQVSTTSCNISAGNVLHFHVSDTNTTEFNHTVTQDEMDNGGFMQNITIVPAVPMPDLLITAINAYHNNTGCPAWFNLSNEIDVTVENNGTGAANASNVSLYIDGVFFGKLPVPSLAAGANVTVTFRNWKPVGEDCLKPPCEFNWSYKDYNFTAIADCDGEVGESNETNNETTVVDRACYNGYMAD
;
A
#
# COMPACT_ATOMS: atom_id res chain seq x y z
N MET A 1 41.61 57.21 5.53
CA MET A 1 40.29 56.54 5.52
C MET A 1 40.52 55.04 5.56
N GLU A 2 41.37 54.62 6.49
CA GLU A 2 42.00 53.30 6.56
C GLU A 2 42.35 53.02 8.04
N GLU A 3 41.39 53.33 8.91
CA GLU A 3 41.40 53.06 10.35
C GLU A 3 40.01 53.48 10.83
N ILE A 4 39.10 52.51 10.95
CA ILE A 4 37.86 52.46 11.76
C ILE A 4 37.10 51.24 11.21
N LYS A 5 37.45 50.06 11.72
CA LYS A 5 36.65 48.80 11.79
C LYS A 5 37.52 47.65 12.33
N LYS A 6 38.28 47.93 13.40
CA LYS A 6 38.98 46.93 14.22
C LYS A 6 38.48 47.04 15.67
N SER A 7 37.26 46.58 15.90
CA SER A 7 36.72 46.14 17.20
C SER A 7 35.35 45.54 16.84
N VAL A 8 35.02 44.27 17.03
CA VAL A 8 35.33 43.27 18.06
C VAL A 8 35.21 41.89 17.35
N LEU A 9 35.99 40.89 17.76
CA LEU A 9 36.33 39.61 17.08
C LEU A 9 37.43 39.68 16.00
N GLY A 10 38.56 39.03 16.28
CA GLY A 10 39.73 38.94 15.39
C GLY A 10 39.44 38.21 14.08
N GLY A 11 39.96 38.74 12.97
CA GLY A 11 39.67 38.31 11.60
C GLY A 11 40.01 36.86 11.24
N GLU A 12 40.72 36.10 12.09
CA GLU A 12 40.90 34.65 11.91
C GLU A 12 39.74 33.82 12.47
N LYS A 13 39.13 34.23 13.59
CA LYS A 13 37.91 33.58 14.11
C LYS A 13 36.75 33.78 13.14
N MET A 14 36.61 34.98 12.59
CA MET A 14 35.57 35.30 11.61
C MET A 14 35.76 34.51 10.30
N LYS A 15 36.99 34.31 9.82
CA LYS A 15 37.27 33.45 8.65
C LYS A 15 36.98 31.97 8.91
N LYS A 16 37.30 31.44 10.11
CA LYS A 16 36.97 30.07 10.50
C LYS A 16 35.46 29.86 10.64
N VAL A 17 34.74 30.80 11.26
CA VAL A 17 33.28 30.76 11.38
C VAL A 17 32.62 30.85 10.01
N ILE A 18 33.02 31.79 9.14
CA ILE A 18 32.48 31.89 7.77
C ILE A 18 32.79 30.62 6.94
N TYR A 19 33.94 29.97 7.15
CA TYR A 19 34.30 28.75 6.43
C TYR A 19 33.56 27.51 6.97
N ILE A 20 33.35 27.41 8.29
CA ILE A 20 32.58 26.35 8.95
C ILE A 20 31.09 26.50 8.66
N VAL A 21 30.55 27.71 8.77
CA VAL A 21 29.16 28.04 8.38
C VAL A 21 28.98 27.91 6.88
N GLY A 22 29.96 28.32 6.07
CA GLY A 22 29.94 28.15 4.62
C GLY A 22 29.99 26.69 4.18
N MET A 23 30.80 25.85 4.83
CA MET A 23 30.82 24.40 4.57
C MET A 23 29.60 23.68 5.16
N ILE A 24 29.14 24.03 6.35
CA ILE A 24 27.96 23.41 6.98
C ILE A 24 26.68 23.87 6.27
N ALA A 25 26.57 25.12 5.81
CA ALA A 25 25.46 25.55 4.97
C ALA A 25 25.54 24.88 3.58
N LEU A 26 26.72 24.72 2.97
CA LEU A 26 26.87 24.01 1.69
C LEU A 26 26.63 22.49 1.81
N ILE A 27 26.97 21.88 2.96
CA ILE A 27 26.76 20.47 3.28
C ILE A 27 25.31 20.21 3.77
N ALA A 28 24.70 21.14 4.51
CA ALA A 28 23.29 21.11 4.91
C ALA A 28 22.34 21.47 3.75
N VAL A 29 22.83 22.16 2.71
CA VAL A 29 22.13 22.35 1.43
C VAL A 29 22.16 21.07 0.57
N ILE A 30 22.93 20.04 0.94
CA ILE A 30 22.63 18.67 0.50
C ILE A 30 21.44 18.20 1.36
N ILE A 31 20.26 18.72 1.03
CA ILE A 31 18.98 18.26 1.55
C ILE A 31 18.85 16.81 1.11
N VAL A 32 19.26 15.86 1.96
CA VAL A 32 18.97 14.43 1.75
C VAL A 32 17.51 14.22 2.12
N MET A 33 16.61 14.72 1.28
CA MET A 33 15.23 14.25 1.26
C MET A 33 15.17 13.02 0.36
N PRO A 34 14.24 12.09 0.64
CA PRO A 34 13.89 11.07 -0.34
C PRO A 34 13.60 11.75 -1.67
N ALA A 35 14.34 11.40 -2.72
CA ALA A 35 14.04 11.87 -4.06
C ALA A 35 12.63 11.40 -4.45
N ALA A 36 11.94 12.16 -5.31
CA ALA A 36 10.65 11.77 -5.82
C ALA A 36 10.66 10.30 -6.26
N ALA A 37 9.84 9.49 -5.59
CA ALA A 37 9.65 8.08 -5.89
C ALA A 37 8.24 7.90 -6.41
N ALA A 38 8.08 7.06 -7.43
CA ALA A 38 6.74 6.67 -7.85
C ALA A 38 6.02 6.01 -6.67
N PHE A 39 4.73 6.33 -6.49
CA PHE A 39 3.91 5.62 -5.51
C PHE A 39 3.83 4.14 -5.86
N GLU A 40 3.91 3.30 -4.83
CA GLU A 40 3.84 1.85 -5.00
C GLU A 40 2.40 1.41 -5.34
N PRO A 41 2.22 0.29 -6.08
CA PRO A 41 0.89 -0.23 -6.36
C PRO A 41 0.10 -0.50 -5.07
N GLY A 42 -1.09 0.10 -4.96
CA GLY A 42 -1.96 -0.03 -3.78
C GLY A 42 -1.62 0.91 -2.62
N GLU A 43 -0.66 1.82 -2.79
CA GLU A 43 -0.35 2.85 -1.79
C GLU A 43 -1.40 3.96 -1.71
N CYS A 44 -2.02 4.29 -2.84
CA CYS A 44 -2.92 5.44 -2.97
C CYS A 44 -4.39 5.01 -3.00
N ASP A 45 -5.19 5.55 -2.08
CA ASP A 45 -6.65 5.42 -2.12
C ASP A 45 -7.29 6.51 -2.98
N ILE A 46 -6.69 7.71 -2.95
CA ILE A 46 -7.15 8.90 -3.67
C ILE A 46 -5.95 9.53 -4.38
N THR A 47 -6.13 9.92 -5.64
CA THR A 47 -5.07 10.55 -6.44
C THR A 47 -5.39 12.01 -6.80
N VAL A 48 -4.36 12.87 -6.75
CA VAL A 48 -4.44 14.28 -7.12
C VAL A 48 -3.38 14.62 -8.16
N CYS A 49 -3.82 15.11 -9.33
CA CYS A 49 -2.93 15.64 -10.37
C CYS A 49 -3.67 16.57 -11.34
N ALA A 50 -2.92 17.25 -12.23
CA ALA A 50 -3.48 18.19 -13.19
C ALA A 50 -4.54 17.57 -14.13
N SER A 51 -4.37 16.30 -14.50
CA SER A 51 -5.33 15.56 -15.33
C SER A 51 -5.13 14.05 -15.22
N GLY A 52 -6.20 13.27 -15.21
CA GLY A 52 -6.15 11.79 -15.22
C GLY A 52 -6.13 11.13 -13.84
N CYS A 53 -6.19 11.92 -12.76
CA CYS A 53 -6.39 11.46 -11.38
C CYS A 53 -7.85 11.64 -10.94
N ASP A 54 -8.18 11.11 -9.76
CA ASP A 54 -9.52 11.22 -9.16
C ASP A 54 -9.92 12.68 -8.95
N TYR A 55 -8.96 13.51 -8.52
CA TYR A 55 -9.14 14.93 -8.30
C TYR A 55 -8.04 15.77 -8.93
N SER A 56 -8.39 17.02 -9.28
CA SER A 56 -7.43 18.06 -9.67
C SER A 56 -7.19 19.11 -8.58
N SER A 57 -7.98 19.06 -7.50
CA SER A 57 -7.86 19.93 -6.33
C SER A 57 -7.53 19.11 -5.09
N MET A 58 -6.46 19.49 -4.40
CA MET A 58 -6.04 18.84 -3.16
C MET A 58 -7.02 19.11 -2.02
N GLU A 59 -7.69 20.27 -2.01
CA GLU A 59 -8.76 20.60 -1.04
C GLU A 59 -9.91 19.59 -1.13
N VAL A 60 -10.45 19.38 -2.32
CA VAL A 60 -11.58 18.46 -2.53
C VAL A 60 -11.17 17.01 -2.25
N ALA A 61 -9.96 16.62 -2.65
CA ALA A 61 -9.45 15.28 -2.41
C ALA A 61 -9.37 14.96 -0.92
N VAL A 62 -8.80 15.88 -0.13
CA VAL A 62 -8.67 15.73 1.32
C VAL A 62 -10.03 15.73 2.03
N GLU A 63 -10.97 16.59 1.60
CA GLU A 63 -12.32 16.60 2.18
C GLU A 63 -13.12 15.32 1.87
N SER A 64 -12.79 14.64 0.78
CA SER A 64 -13.42 13.37 0.40
C SER A 64 -12.83 12.14 1.10
N ALA A 65 -11.66 12.28 1.72
CA ALA A 65 -10.95 11.17 2.34
C ALA A 65 -11.66 10.65 3.60
N THR A 66 -11.75 9.33 3.71
CA THR A 66 -12.28 8.61 4.88
C THR A 66 -11.14 8.13 5.79
N ASP A 67 -11.50 7.65 6.99
CA ASP A 67 -10.53 7.21 8.01
C ASP A 67 -9.51 6.21 7.45
N GLY A 68 -8.23 6.49 7.71
CA GLY A 68 -7.10 5.65 7.30
C GLY A 68 -6.67 5.76 5.83
N GLN A 69 -7.37 6.53 4.99
CA GLN A 69 -7.04 6.64 3.57
C GLN A 69 -5.79 7.47 3.29
N THR A 70 -5.14 7.15 2.18
CA THR A 70 -3.98 7.86 1.65
C THR A 70 -4.34 8.68 0.40
N VAL A 71 -4.16 9.99 0.48
CA VAL A 71 -4.26 10.96 -0.61
C VAL A 71 -2.88 11.20 -1.20
N CYS A 72 -2.64 10.68 -2.39
CA CYS A 72 -1.40 10.84 -3.14
C CYS A 72 -1.46 12.03 -4.09
N VAL A 73 -0.49 12.94 -3.96
CA VAL A 73 -0.39 14.16 -4.77
C VAL A 73 0.81 14.05 -5.68
N TYR A 74 0.58 14.02 -6.98
CA TYR A 74 1.64 13.95 -7.99
C TYR A 74 2.27 15.31 -8.25
N ASN A 75 3.43 15.32 -8.90
CA ASN A 75 4.15 16.50 -9.37
C ASN A 75 3.22 17.61 -9.86
N GLY A 76 3.37 18.79 -9.28
CA GLY A 76 2.54 19.93 -9.58
C GLY A 76 2.69 21.04 -8.56
N THR A 77 2.08 22.19 -8.89
CA THR A 77 1.89 23.29 -7.95
C THR A 77 0.41 23.41 -7.63
N TYR A 78 0.08 23.26 -6.35
CA TYR A 78 -1.28 23.31 -5.83
C TYR A 78 -1.41 24.53 -4.92
N GLY A 79 -2.56 25.19 -4.99
CA GLY A 79 -2.92 26.27 -4.10
C GLY A 79 -4.21 25.97 -3.35
N GLY A 80 -4.69 26.94 -2.58
CA GLY A 80 -5.90 26.79 -1.79
C GLY A 80 -5.65 26.38 -0.34
N ALA A 81 -6.70 26.47 0.46
CA ALA A 81 -6.69 26.05 1.85
C ALA A 81 -7.06 24.57 1.95
N ILE A 82 -6.54 23.88 2.95
CA ILE A 82 -6.92 22.48 3.21
C ILE A 82 -7.18 22.30 4.67
N SER A 83 -8.26 21.58 4.96
CA SER A 83 -8.61 21.15 6.30
C SER A 83 -8.75 19.63 6.33
N ILE A 84 -7.76 18.94 6.88
CA ILE A 84 -7.87 17.50 7.14
C ILE A 84 -8.69 17.34 8.42
N ASN A 85 -9.92 16.85 8.30
CA ASN A 85 -10.86 16.72 9.43
C ASN A 85 -11.15 15.26 9.83
N THR A 86 -10.64 14.31 9.05
CA THR A 86 -10.86 12.86 9.22
C THR A 86 -9.62 12.23 9.87
N PRO A 87 -9.78 11.25 10.79
CA PRO A 87 -8.63 10.66 11.47
C PRO A 87 -7.78 9.81 10.54
N ASN A 88 -6.52 9.62 10.91
CA ASN A 88 -5.56 8.72 10.26
C ASN A 88 -5.38 8.92 8.75
N VAL A 89 -5.79 10.07 8.20
CA VAL A 89 -5.59 10.38 6.79
C VAL A 89 -4.12 10.72 6.54
N THR A 90 -3.55 10.13 5.50
CA THR A 90 -2.22 10.45 5.01
C THR A 90 -2.34 11.31 3.76
N VAL A 91 -1.76 12.51 3.78
CA VAL A 91 -1.60 13.35 2.60
C VAL A 91 -0.13 13.32 2.21
N LYS A 92 0.17 12.71 1.06
CA LYS A 92 1.51 12.38 0.63
C LYS A 92 1.81 12.97 -0.75
N GLY A 93 2.83 13.82 -0.84
CA GLY A 93 3.39 14.26 -2.11
C GLY A 93 4.35 13.22 -2.68
N GLU A 94 4.42 13.14 -4.00
CA GLU A 94 5.40 12.31 -4.74
C GLU A 94 6.85 12.61 -4.30
N GLY A 95 7.10 13.85 -3.90
CA GLY A 95 8.36 14.30 -3.32
C GLY A 95 8.35 15.81 -3.12
N ALA A 96 9.03 16.30 -2.10
CA ALA A 96 9.08 17.74 -1.82
C ALA A 96 9.80 18.53 -2.93
N ASP A 97 10.63 17.85 -3.72
CA ASP A 97 11.34 18.39 -4.89
C ASP A 97 10.42 18.63 -6.11
N VAL A 98 9.29 17.93 -6.20
CA VAL A 98 8.37 17.99 -7.36
C VAL A 98 6.96 18.46 -7.01
N VAL A 99 6.53 18.32 -5.76
CA VAL A 99 5.21 18.77 -5.29
C VAL A 99 5.35 20.05 -4.50
N THR A 100 4.81 21.12 -5.04
CA THR A 100 4.73 22.42 -4.37
C THR A 100 3.30 22.71 -3.94
N TRP A 101 3.15 23.05 -2.67
CA TRP A 101 1.98 23.72 -2.15
C TRP A 101 2.28 25.20 -1.93
N ASP A 102 1.70 26.04 -2.76
CA ASP A 102 1.73 27.48 -2.61
C ASP A 102 0.46 27.94 -1.90
N GLY A 103 0.56 28.10 -0.58
CA GLY A 103 -0.56 28.54 0.24
C GLY A 103 -1.01 29.97 -0.08
N GLY A 104 -0.25 30.77 -0.81
CA GLY A 104 -0.60 32.16 -1.10
C GLY A 104 -0.93 32.98 0.16
N SER A 105 -1.51 34.17 -0.03
CA SER A 105 -1.59 35.15 1.06
C SER A 105 -2.68 34.95 2.10
N GLU A 106 -3.68 34.11 1.81
CA GLU A 106 -4.89 33.98 2.63
C GLU A 106 -5.20 32.53 3.04
N ASN A 107 -4.49 31.53 2.49
CA ASN A 107 -4.86 30.14 2.74
C ASN A 107 -4.13 29.55 3.95
N LYS A 108 -4.80 28.59 4.60
CA LYS A 108 -4.31 27.85 5.78
C LYS A 108 -4.23 26.36 5.46
N ILE A 109 -3.20 25.71 6.00
CA ILE A 109 -3.09 24.25 6.08
C ILE A 109 -3.50 23.86 7.51
N SER A 110 -4.68 23.28 7.68
CA SER A 110 -5.18 22.92 9.00
C SER A 110 -5.31 21.40 9.09
N LEU A 111 -4.61 20.80 10.06
CA LEU A 111 -4.88 19.43 10.51
C LEU A 111 -5.86 19.56 11.68
N GLY A 112 -7.16 19.55 11.37
CA GLY A 112 -8.28 19.86 12.27
C GLY A 112 -8.78 21.31 12.18
N PRO A 113 -9.99 21.59 12.69
CA PRO A 113 -10.07 22.18 14.03
C PRO A 113 -10.73 21.28 15.08
N ILE A 114 -11.04 20.04 14.73
CA ILE A 114 -11.85 19.12 15.53
C ILE A 114 -10.97 17.94 15.97
N SER A 115 -11.25 17.35 17.15
CA SER A 115 -10.59 16.16 17.71
C SER A 115 -10.51 14.95 16.76
N ASP A 116 -11.31 15.00 15.70
CA ASP A 116 -11.49 13.90 14.76
C ASP A 116 -10.30 13.77 13.80
N ALA A 117 -9.43 14.77 13.63
CA ALA A 117 -8.25 14.66 12.75
C ALA A 117 -7.01 14.01 13.41
N SER A 118 -7.20 13.20 14.45
CA SER A 118 -6.07 12.58 15.17
C SER A 118 -5.31 11.59 14.29
N GLY A 119 -3.99 11.51 14.43
CA GLY A 119 -3.18 10.50 13.73
C GLY A 119 -2.86 10.81 12.26
N CYS A 120 -3.21 12.01 11.75
CA CYS A 120 -2.97 12.36 10.36
C CYS A 120 -1.48 12.55 10.04
N ILE A 121 -1.12 12.28 8.78
CA ILE A 121 0.24 12.41 8.27
C ILE A 121 0.24 13.42 7.12
N LEU A 122 1.18 14.36 7.15
CA LEU A 122 1.51 15.24 6.02
C LEU A 122 2.97 15.01 5.63
N GLU A 123 3.22 14.59 4.40
CA GLU A 123 4.59 14.32 3.98
C GLU A 123 4.92 14.62 2.51
N GLY A 124 6.17 14.98 2.23
CA GLY A 124 6.69 15.05 0.86
C GLY A 124 6.28 16.30 0.07
N PHE A 125 6.17 17.46 0.72
CA PHE A 125 5.78 18.71 0.06
C PHE A 125 6.83 19.81 0.25
N THR A 126 7.07 20.61 -0.80
CA THR A 126 7.52 21.99 -0.60
C THR A 126 6.32 22.87 -0.29
N ILE A 127 6.35 23.59 0.82
CA ILE A 127 5.29 24.42 1.35
C ILE A 127 5.80 25.87 1.43
N LYS A 128 5.14 26.78 0.71
CA LYS A 128 5.52 28.20 0.64
C LYS A 128 4.31 29.13 0.59
N GLY A 129 4.56 30.43 0.55
CA GLY A 129 3.54 31.46 0.28
C GLY A 129 2.83 32.03 1.50
N ALA A 130 3.06 31.49 2.70
CA ALA A 130 2.48 32.00 3.95
C ALA A 130 2.92 33.44 4.27
N VAL A 131 1.96 34.36 4.43
CA VAL A 131 2.24 35.75 4.83
C VAL A 131 1.91 36.07 6.28
N ALA A 132 2.57 37.11 6.78
CA ALA A 132 2.32 37.70 8.10
C ALA A 132 0.81 37.91 8.36
N GLY A 133 0.28 37.31 9.42
CA GLY A 133 -1.14 37.37 9.81
C GLY A 133 -1.92 36.06 9.63
N SER A 134 -1.37 35.05 8.93
CA SER A 134 -1.98 33.73 8.78
C SER A 134 -1.44 32.71 9.81
N ASP A 135 -2.33 32.05 10.56
CA ASP A 135 -2.03 30.80 11.29
C ASP A 135 -1.89 29.66 10.26
N PHE A 136 -0.69 29.51 9.68
CA PHE A 136 -0.53 28.84 8.39
C PHE A 136 -0.52 27.31 8.45
N VAL A 137 0.10 26.71 9.46
CA VAL A 137 0.00 25.27 9.73
C VAL A 137 -0.34 25.07 11.19
N LYS A 138 -1.59 24.69 11.48
CA LYS A 138 -2.07 24.49 12.84
C LYS A 138 -2.56 23.05 13.04
N PRO A 139 -1.67 22.12 13.40
CA PRO A 139 -2.09 20.89 14.02
C PRO A 139 -2.91 21.24 15.25
N LEU A 140 -4.20 20.96 15.17
CA LEU A 140 -5.19 21.14 16.23
C LEU A 140 -5.55 19.80 16.87
N ALA A 141 -5.37 18.70 16.13
CA ALA A 141 -5.58 17.34 16.61
C ALA A 141 -4.26 16.65 17.04
N PRO A 142 -4.29 15.81 18.08
CA PRO A 142 -3.09 15.14 18.60
C PRO A 142 -2.57 14.04 17.66
N ASN A 143 -1.36 13.56 17.94
CA ASN A 143 -0.75 12.39 17.28
C ASN A 143 -0.45 12.56 15.78
N CYS A 144 -0.43 13.80 15.27
CA CYS A 144 -0.11 14.05 13.87
C CYS A 144 1.40 13.96 13.59
N ILE A 145 1.75 13.55 12.37
CA ILE A 145 3.13 13.47 11.87
C ILE A 145 3.30 14.40 10.67
N ILE A 146 4.31 15.26 10.71
CA ILE A 146 4.72 16.10 9.59
C ILE A 146 6.16 15.74 9.25
N ARG A 147 6.38 15.25 8.03
CA ARG A 147 7.71 14.76 7.67
C ARG A 147 8.12 14.98 6.23
N ASN A 148 9.43 14.98 5.98
CA ASN A 148 9.99 15.08 4.63
C ASN A 148 9.45 16.30 3.84
N CYS A 149 9.12 17.40 4.53
CA CYS A 149 8.61 18.63 3.92
C CYS A 149 9.67 19.74 3.93
N VAL A 150 9.60 20.64 2.95
CA VAL A 150 10.36 21.90 2.89
C VAL A 150 9.42 23.05 3.20
N PHE A 151 9.64 23.79 4.29
CA PHE A 151 8.98 25.05 4.60
C PHE A 151 9.87 26.21 4.14
N GLU A 152 9.52 26.83 3.02
CA GLU A 152 10.34 27.83 2.36
C GLU A 152 9.72 29.23 2.46
N GLY A 153 10.49 30.18 2.97
CA GLY A 153 10.15 31.59 2.87
C GLY A 153 8.89 32.00 3.64
N LEU A 154 8.50 31.26 4.68
CA LEU A 154 7.30 31.57 5.46
C LEU A 154 7.50 32.89 6.22
N THR A 155 6.59 33.85 6.02
CA THR A 155 6.69 35.17 6.67
C THR A 155 5.68 35.38 7.81
N SER A 156 4.92 34.33 8.16
CA SER A 156 4.06 34.32 9.36
C SER A 156 4.90 34.56 10.62
N SER A 157 4.33 35.27 11.60
CA SER A 157 5.06 35.64 12.82
C SER A 157 5.59 34.44 13.59
N TYR A 158 4.92 33.29 13.54
CA TYR A 158 5.29 32.08 14.29
C TYR A 158 5.69 30.90 13.39
N GLY A 159 5.94 31.14 12.10
CA GLY A 159 6.23 30.07 11.13
C GLY A 159 5.09 29.04 11.08
N VAL A 160 5.41 27.78 11.37
CA VAL A 160 4.46 26.72 11.66
C VAL A 160 4.06 26.77 13.14
N LEU A 161 2.77 26.99 13.43
CA LEU A 161 2.24 27.11 14.79
C LEU A 161 1.43 25.86 15.17
N VAL A 162 2.05 24.96 15.93
CA VAL A 162 1.41 23.77 16.47
C VAL A 162 0.62 24.13 17.71
N SER A 163 -0.62 23.64 17.82
CA SER A 163 -1.45 23.79 19.03
C SER A 163 -1.91 22.45 19.61
N ALA A 164 -1.58 21.35 18.94
CA ALA A 164 -1.86 19.99 19.36
C ALA A 164 -0.77 19.41 20.28
N SER A 165 -1.09 18.30 20.94
CA SER A 165 -0.18 17.50 21.73
C SER A 165 0.36 16.29 20.96
N ASN A 166 1.50 15.76 21.39
CA ASN A 166 2.08 14.53 20.84
C ASN A 166 2.25 14.56 19.30
N THR A 167 2.64 15.71 18.74
CA THR A 167 2.91 15.84 17.31
C THR A 167 4.37 15.51 17.01
N THR A 168 4.64 14.86 15.88
CA THR A 168 6.01 14.57 15.44
C THR A 168 6.35 15.39 14.21
N PHE A 169 7.45 16.14 14.28
CA PHE A 169 8.10 16.76 13.14
C PHE A 169 9.40 16.03 12.88
N GLU A 170 9.52 15.36 11.74
CA GLU A 170 10.74 14.63 11.37
C GLU A 170 11.23 14.90 9.95
N ASN A 171 12.55 15.01 9.75
CA ASN A 171 13.14 15.14 8.41
C ASN A 171 12.64 16.35 7.60
N ASN A 172 12.19 17.43 8.25
CA ASN A 172 11.74 18.64 7.57
C ASN A 172 12.87 19.66 7.45
N VAL A 173 12.76 20.54 6.46
CA VAL A 173 13.66 21.68 6.26
C VAL A 173 12.86 22.97 6.37
N PHE A 174 13.28 23.87 7.26
CA PHE A 174 12.78 25.23 7.37
C PHE A 174 13.86 26.20 6.91
N VAL A 175 13.59 26.93 5.84
CA VAL A 175 14.61 27.77 5.17
C VAL A 175 14.06 29.14 4.81
N ASN A 176 14.83 30.18 5.11
CA ASN A 176 14.53 31.57 4.80
C ASN A 176 13.17 32.07 5.36
N CYS A 177 12.66 31.47 6.44
CA CYS A 177 11.46 31.91 7.12
C CYS A 177 11.76 33.15 7.98
N THR A 178 10.83 34.10 8.08
CA THR A 178 11.07 35.37 8.81
C THR A 178 10.37 35.45 10.17
N GLY A 179 9.63 34.42 10.57
CA GLY A 179 8.95 34.35 11.86
C GLY A 179 9.91 34.35 13.05
N VAL A 180 9.40 34.70 14.24
CA VAL A 180 10.17 34.70 15.49
C VAL A 180 10.58 33.29 15.94
N GLY A 181 9.84 32.29 15.48
CA GLY A 181 10.23 30.89 15.41
C GLY A 181 9.76 30.35 14.06
N SER A 182 10.57 29.49 13.44
CA SER A 182 10.17 28.82 12.19
C SER A 182 9.25 27.64 12.46
N LEU A 183 9.47 26.97 13.59
CA LEU A 183 8.56 25.99 14.18
C LEU A 183 8.25 26.41 15.62
N THR A 184 6.98 26.67 15.88
CA THR A 184 6.44 27.07 17.19
C THR A 184 5.52 25.97 17.69
N LEU A 185 5.86 25.29 18.80
CA LEU A 185 5.09 24.17 19.29
C LEU A 185 5.02 24.07 20.83
N PRO A 186 3.92 23.54 21.40
CA PRO A 186 3.91 23.10 22.78
C PRO A 186 4.72 21.80 22.89
N PRO A 187 5.59 21.66 23.89
CA PRO A 187 6.37 20.44 24.04
C PRO A 187 5.50 19.21 24.29
N ASN A 188 4.45 19.29 25.12
CA ASN A 188 3.40 18.30 25.44
C ASN A 188 3.49 16.91 24.77
N GLY A 189 4.56 16.14 25.04
CA GLY A 189 4.86 14.84 24.41
C GLY A 189 5.34 14.86 22.94
N SER A 190 5.30 16.02 22.29
CA SER A 190 5.73 16.26 20.91
C SER A 190 7.22 15.99 20.68
N LYS A 191 7.54 15.65 19.42
CA LYS A 191 8.88 15.27 18.98
C LYS A 191 9.33 16.15 17.81
N VAL A 192 10.55 16.63 17.86
CA VAL A 192 11.21 17.36 16.76
C VAL A 192 12.54 16.67 16.49
N ILE A 193 12.61 15.90 15.41
CA ILE A 193 13.70 14.94 15.15
C ILE A 193 14.29 15.14 13.76
N ASN A 194 15.61 15.23 13.62
CA ASN A 194 16.26 15.25 12.31
C ASN A 194 15.77 16.35 11.35
N ASN A 195 15.36 17.51 11.88
CA ASN A 195 14.95 18.65 11.07
C ASN A 195 16.12 19.64 10.90
N THR A 196 16.07 20.42 9.83
CA THR A 196 17.04 21.49 9.55
C THR A 196 16.35 22.85 9.55
N PHE A 197 16.88 23.80 10.32
CA PHE A 197 16.41 25.18 10.44
C PHE A 197 17.55 26.12 10.05
N ILE A 198 17.52 26.64 8.82
CA ILE A 198 18.61 27.44 8.25
C ILE A 198 18.16 28.83 7.79
N ASN A 199 18.95 29.85 8.13
CA ASN A 199 18.75 31.24 7.67
C ASN A 199 17.34 31.79 7.97
N ASN A 200 16.76 31.42 9.13
CA ASN A 200 15.45 31.91 9.52
C ASN A 200 15.53 33.04 10.56
N GLY A 201 14.41 33.73 10.81
CA GLY A 201 14.25 34.70 11.89
C GLY A 201 14.35 34.08 13.30
N GLY A 202 14.12 32.77 13.42
CA GLY A 202 14.34 31.96 14.61
C GLY A 202 14.22 30.47 14.30
N GLY A 203 14.86 29.62 15.09
CA GLY A 203 14.81 28.17 14.93
C GLY A 203 13.51 27.58 15.50
N ILE A 204 13.61 26.98 16.69
CA ILE A 204 12.51 26.29 17.37
C ILE A 204 12.04 27.12 18.57
N LEU A 205 10.74 27.39 18.63
CA LEU A 205 10.08 28.04 19.76
C LEU A 205 9.22 27.03 20.53
N LEU A 206 9.58 26.76 21.78
CA LEU A 206 8.81 25.94 22.71
C LEU A 206 7.94 26.84 23.57
N TYR A 207 6.61 26.70 23.50
CA TYR A 207 5.71 27.56 24.28
C TYR A 207 4.81 26.78 25.25
N GLY A 208 4.50 27.40 26.38
CA GLY A 208 3.47 26.91 27.30
C GLY A 208 2.08 27.27 26.79
N ALA A 209 1.21 26.27 26.63
CA ALA A 209 -0.18 26.51 26.32
C ALA A 209 -0.88 27.26 27.47
N LEU A 210 -1.77 28.19 27.15
CA LEU A 210 -2.42 29.11 28.11
C LEU A 210 -3.23 28.42 29.25
N LEU A 211 -3.46 27.10 29.19
CA LEU A 211 -4.35 26.37 30.10
C LEU A 211 -3.80 25.04 30.65
N ALA A 212 -2.60 24.59 30.27
CA ALA A 212 -2.00 23.36 30.80
C ALA A 212 -0.47 23.42 30.74
N THR A 213 0.21 22.84 31.74
CA THR A 213 1.66 22.57 31.62
C THR A 213 1.86 21.67 30.41
N ALA A 214 2.73 22.07 29.48
CA ALA A 214 3.04 21.34 28.25
C ALA A 214 4.40 20.63 28.38
N PRO A 215 4.52 19.54 29.16
CA PRO A 215 5.80 18.92 29.48
C PRO A 215 6.27 17.89 28.44
N ASN A 216 7.44 17.29 28.69
CA ASN A 216 7.89 16.04 28.06
C ASN A 216 8.10 16.10 26.54
N GLY A 217 8.45 17.26 25.97
CA GLY A 217 8.88 17.33 24.57
C GLY A 217 10.25 16.70 24.37
N THR A 218 10.48 16.09 23.20
CA THR A 218 11.80 15.54 22.80
C THR A 218 12.31 16.21 21.53
N ILE A 219 13.46 16.86 21.61
CA ILE A 219 14.08 17.58 20.50
C ILE A 219 15.50 17.03 20.31
N THR A 220 15.73 16.30 19.22
CA THR A 220 17.01 15.62 19.00
C THR A 220 17.41 15.52 17.54
N ARG A 221 18.71 15.49 17.26
CA ARG A 221 19.27 15.35 15.90
C ARG A 221 18.90 16.48 14.96
N ASN A 222 18.58 17.67 15.45
CA ASN A 222 18.23 18.81 14.59
C ASN A 222 19.45 19.67 14.29
N ASN A 223 19.44 20.27 13.10
CA ASN A 223 20.42 21.23 12.62
C ASN A 223 19.82 22.66 12.69
N ILE A 224 20.30 23.52 13.60
CA ILE A 224 19.77 24.88 13.82
C ILE A 224 20.88 25.89 13.54
N ILE A 225 20.88 26.45 12.33
CA ILE A 225 22.05 27.06 11.72
C ILE A 225 21.74 28.48 11.23
N SER A 226 22.59 29.45 11.58
CA SER A 226 22.59 30.81 11.00
C SER A 226 21.23 31.52 11.05
N ASN A 227 20.45 31.29 12.10
CA ASN A 227 19.19 32.01 12.29
C ASN A 227 19.46 33.38 12.91
N THR A 228 18.88 34.45 12.34
CA THR A 228 19.06 35.86 12.75
C THR A 228 18.32 36.20 14.06
N GLY A 229 18.07 35.19 14.88
CA GLY A 229 17.35 35.30 16.13
C GLY A 229 17.75 34.16 17.05
N LYS A 230 16.76 33.57 17.72
CA LYS A 230 17.03 32.54 18.73
C LYS A 230 17.06 31.17 18.07
N GLY A 231 18.10 30.39 18.30
CA GLY A 231 18.14 28.98 17.89
C GLY A 231 17.03 28.20 18.62
N PHE A 232 17.04 28.29 19.95
CA PHE A 232 15.94 27.86 20.82
C PHE A 232 15.33 29.05 21.57
N TRP A 233 14.00 29.15 21.55
CA TRP A 233 13.28 30.10 22.38
C TRP A 233 12.22 29.41 23.24
N LEU A 234 12.36 29.53 24.57
CA LEU A 234 11.44 28.94 25.52
C LEU A 234 10.52 30.03 26.10
N TYR A 235 9.25 29.98 25.73
CA TYR A 235 8.22 30.93 26.16
C TYR A 235 7.22 30.27 27.12
N ASN A 236 7.44 30.39 28.43
CA ASN A 236 6.67 29.69 29.47
C ASN A 236 6.54 28.17 29.21
N ALA A 237 7.56 27.54 28.61
CA ALA A 237 7.52 26.11 28.28
C ALA A 237 7.27 25.25 29.53
N GLY A 238 6.61 24.10 29.36
CA GLY A 238 6.41 23.13 30.45
C GLY A 238 7.71 22.41 30.85
N PRO A 239 7.69 21.64 31.96
CA PRO A 239 8.88 20.93 32.46
C PRO A 239 9.24 19.67 31.66
N ASP A 240 10.38 19.07 32.00
CA ASP A 240 10.80 17.72 31.62
C ASP A 240 11.05 17.53 30.11
N ASN A 241 11.35 18.62 29.41
CA ASN A 241 11.73 18.55 28.00
C ASN A 241 13.15 18.01 27.86
N LYS A 242 13.39 17.19 26.84
CA LYS A 242 14.69 16.58 26.53
C LYS A 242 15.23 17.16 25.23
N ILE A 243 16.35 17.86 25.30
CA ILE A 243 16.98 18.55 24.16
C ILE A 243 18.44 18.08 24.09
N TYR A 244 18.75 17.16 23.18
CA TYR A 244 20.08 16.55 23.09
C TYR A 244 20.41 16.09 21.67
N LEU A 245 21.69 15.94 21.34
CA LEU A 245 22.21 15.62 20.00
C LEU A 245 21.74 16.59 18.92
N ASN A 246 21.64 17.89 19.20
CA ASN A 246 21.35 18.91 18.18
C ASN A 246 22.60 19.71 17.84
N ASN A 247 22.66 20.27 16.63
CA ASN A 247 23.70 21.21 16.21
C ASN A 247 23.15 22.64 16.30
N ILE A 248 23.69 23.46 17.21
CA ILE A 248 23.33 24.87 17.38
C ILE A 248 24.51 25.71 16.89
N VAL A 249 24.38 26.24 15.67
CA VAL A 249 25.49 26.85 14.94
C VAL A 249 25.16 28.27 14.49
N ASP A 250 25.97 29.24 14.89
CA ASP A 250 25.95 30.62 14.35
C ASP A 250 24.58 31.31 14.40
N ASN A 251 23.77 31.01 15.42
CA ASN A 251 22.54 31.76 15.68
C ASN A 251 22.88 33.05 16.45
N ASP A 252 22.14 34.14 16.21
CA ASP A 252 22.35 35.41 16.94
C ASP A 252 22.27 35.20 18.46
N VAL A 253 21.36 34.32 18.89
CA VAL A 253 21.25 33.84 20.28
C VAL A 253 21.03 32.33 20.27
N SER A 254 21.91 31.55 20.91
CA SER A 254 21.76 30.09 20.98
C SER A 254 20.48 29.65 21.71
N VAL A 255 20.24 30.18 22.92
CA VAL A 255 19.05 29.90 23.73
C VAL A 255 18.57 31.16 24.43
N ALA A 256 17.26 31.39 24.44
CA ALA A 256 16.64 32.43 25.25
C ALA A 256 15.38 31.94 25.99
N TYR A 257 15.12 32.54 27.14
CA TYR A 257 13.89 32.36 27.90
C TYR A 257 13.06 33.64 27.86
N LEU A 258 11.74 33.50 27.80
CA LEU A 258 10.81 34.58 28.08
C LEU A 258 9.68 34.07 28.98
N GLY A 259 9.44 34.77 30.08
CA GLY A 259 8.50 34.35 31.12
C GLY A 259 9.17 33.48 32.19
N THR A 260 8.42 32.59 32.82
CA THR A 260 8.93 31.72 33.88
C THR A 260 9.70 30.55 33.27
N PRO A 261 11.00 30.38 33.57
CA PRO A 261 11.73 29.19 33.13
C PRO A 261 11.07 27.92 33.67
N PRO A 262 10.95 26.86 32.87
CA PRO A 262 10.48 25.57 33.36
C PRO A 262 11.37 25.05 34.50
N PRO A 263 10.79 24.35 35.48
CA PRO A 263 11.56 23.86 36.63
C PRO A 263 12.57 22.77 36.27
N THR A 264 12.36 22.07 35.15
CA THR A 264 13.28 21.05 34.64
C THR A 264 13.36 21.10 33.12
N ILE A 265 14.57 21.12 32.56
CA ILE A 265 14.89 20.77 31.17
C ILE A 265 16.13 19.88 31.22
N TYR A 266 16.19 18.89 30.35
CA TYR A 266 17.38 18.06 30.15
C TYR A 266 18.06 18.49 28.86
N TRP A 267 19.18 19.21 28.96
CA TRP A 267 19.99 19.63 27.80
C TRP A 267 21.00 18.58 27.33
N ASN A 268 20.87 17.36 27.87
CA ASN A 268 21.57 16.16 27.47
C ASN A 268 20.63 14.96 27.59
N SER A 269 21.02 13.82 27.04
CA SER A 269 20.23 12.59 27.14
C SER A 269 20.00 12.22 28.60
N THR A 270 18.80 11.72 28.92
CA THR A 270 18.45 11.24 30.27
C THR A 270 18.87 9.79 30.50
N GLU A 271 19.19 9.09 29.42
CA GLU A 271 19.70 7.72 29.40
C GLU A 271 21.06 7.71 28.72
N GLN A 272 21.90 6.73 29.08
CA GLN A 272 23.19 6.57 28.43
C GLN A 272 22.99 6.03 27.02
N ILE A 273 23.70 6.61 26.06
CA ILE A 273 23.68 6.26 24.65
C ILE A 273 25.03 5.63 24.32
N GLU A 274 25.01 4.55 23.55
CA GLU A 274 26.21 3.97 22.97
C GLU A 274 26.58 4.73 21.68
N TYR A 275 27.85 5.12 21.54
CA TYR A 275 28.31 5.92 20.41
C TYR A 275 29.77 5.62 20.06
N VAL A 276 30.16 5.89 18.82
CA VAL A 276 31.56 5.89 18.39
C VAL A 276 32.16 7.27 18.64
N CYS A 277 33.24 7.33 19.41
CA CYS A 277 33.92 8.57 19.76
C CYS A 277 34.60 9.20 18.52
N PRO A 278 34.37 10.50 18.23
CA PRO A 278 34.94 11.14 17.06
C PRO A 278 36.46 11.36 17.14
N THR A 279 37.06 11.33 18.33
CA THR A 279 38.50 11.61 18.50
C THR A 279 39.37 10.35 18.40
N ASP A 280 38.86 9.17 18.75
CA ASP A 280 39.65 7.93 18.75
C ASP A 280 38.99 6.72 18.04
N GLY A 281 37.74 6.86 17.59
CA GLY A 281 37.01 5.83 16.85
C GLY A 281 36.57 4.62 17.67
N LYS A 282 36.70 4.64 19.02
CA LYS A 282 36.22 3.54 19.87
C LYS A 282 34.77 3.74 20.30
N THR A 283 34.12 2.65 20.69
CA THR A 283 32.77 2.68 21.25
C THR A 283 32.80 3.06 22.73
N TYR A 284 31.92 3.98 23.12
CA TYR A 284 31.69 4.43 24.49
C TYR A 284 30.20 4.41 24.81
N THR A 285 29.89 4.40 26.11
CA THR A 285 28.53 4.52 26.63
C THR A 285 28.49 5.68 27.61
N GLY A 286 27.64 6.67 27.35
CA GLY A 286 27.58 7.89 28.16
C GLY A 286 26.39 8.76 27.84
N TYR A 287 26.23 9.84 28.58
CA TYR A 287 25.22 10.85 28.26
C TYR A 287 25.73 11.77 27.15
N LEU A 288 24.88 12.12 26.20
CA LEU A 288 25.22 12.99 25.08
C LEU A 288 24.39 14.27 25.12
N GLY A 289 25.05 15.42 25.06
CA GLY A 289 24.46 16.76 24.99
C GLY A 289 24.28 17.25 23.56
N ASN A 290 24.34 18.56 23.38
CA ASN A 290 24.24 19.23 22.08
C ASN A 290 25.60 19.77 21.65
N TYR A 291 25.74 20.03 20.35
CA TYR A 291 26.87 20.78 19.79
C TYR A 291 26.57 22.27 19.77
N TRP A 292 27.43 23.06 20.40
CA TRP A 292 27.31 24.52 20.53
C TRP A 292 28.49 25.20 19.86
N SER A 293 28.26 25.91 18.75
CA SER A 293 29.35 26.58 18.00
C SER A 293 30.04 27.72 18.77
N ASP A 294 29.35 28.27 19.76
CA ASP A 294 29.79 29.33 20.68
C ASP A 294 30.33 28.77 22.01
N HIS A 295 30.48 27.45 22.15
CA HIS A 295 31.10 26.84 23.31
C HIS A 295 32.51 27.43 23.56
N PRO A 296 32.86 27.83 24.81
CA PRO A 296 34.16 28.46 25.10
C PRO A 296 35.36 27.52 24.91
N GLY A 297 35.12 26.22 24.72
CA GLY A 297 36.14 25.16 24.70
C GLY A 297 36.58 24.79 26.12
N GLY A 298 37.61 23.96 26.25
CA GLY A 298 38.13 23.56 27.55
C GLY A 298 38.86 22.22 27.51
N ALA A 299 38.91 21.55 28.65
CA ALA A 299 39.36 20.17 28.72
C ALA A 299 38.31 19.23 28.09
N GLU A 300 38.78 18.20 27.39
CA GLU A 300 37.99 17.06 26.93
C GLU A 300 37.91 16.02 28.05
N ASP A 301 36.76 15.35 28.19
CA ASP A 301 36.56 14.28 29.19
C ASP A 301 37.16 12.91 28.81
N GLY A 302 37.76 12.85 27.62
CA GLY A 302 38.47 11.71 27.05
C GLY A 302 37.71 10.98 25.93
N CYS A 303 36.47 11.35 25.62
CA CYS A 303 35.64 10.67 24.62
C CYS A 303 34.90 11.62 23.65
N GLY A 304 35.52 12.72 23.26
CA GLY A 304 34.93 13.68 22.34
C GLY A 304 33.80 14.51 22.95
N ILE A 305 33.65 14.54 24.28
CA ILE A 305 32.70 15.40 24.99
C ILE A 305 33.49 16.44 25.79
N TRP A 306 32.99 17.67 25.84
CA TRP A 306 33.61 18.71 26.66
C TRP A 306 33.40 18.42 28.15
N ALA A 307 34.48 18.46 28.94
CA ALA A 307 34.39 18.37 30.40
C ALA A 307 33.83 19.64 31.04
N THR A 308 33.80 20.75 30.28
CA THR A 308 33.22 22.03 30.73
C THR A 308 31.76 22.08 30.27
N PRO A 309 30.78 22.18 31.20
CA PRO A 309 29.38 22.34 30.83
C PRO A 309 29.12 23.63 30.04
N TYR A 310 28.12 23.61 29.17
CA TYR A 310 27.65 24.80 28.47
C TYR A 310 26.53 25.47 29.25
N GLY A 311 26.70 26.75 29.57
CA GLY A 311 25.73 27.52 30.34
C GLY A 311 24.53 27.98 29.51
N ILE A 312 23.32 27.86 30.08
CA ILE A 312 22.07 28.13 29.38
C ILE A 312 21.18 29.07 30.22
N PRO A 313 20.79 30.25 29.67
CA PRO A 313 21.32 30.86 28.45
C PRO A 313 22.81 31.27 28.61
N PRO A 314 23.59 31.41 27.53
CA PRO A 314 25.05 31.58 27.59
C PRO A 314 25.52 32.80 28.39
N ASP A 315 24.82 33.93 28.30
CA ASP A 315 25.22 35.18 28.96
C ASP A 315 24.81 35.27 30.43
N SER A 316 23.88 34.44 30.89
CA SER A 316 23.40 34.42 32.27
C SER A 316 22.87 33.02 32.62
N PRO A 317 23.78 32.03 32.78
CA PRO A 317 23.37 30.63 32.93
C PRO A 317 22.49 30.42 34.16
N ILE A 318 21.34 29.80 33.94
CA ILE A 318 20.42 29.31 34.98
C ILE A 318 20.30 27.79 34.95
N ASP A 319 20.76 27.16 33.87
CA ASP A 319 20.79 25.73 33.61
C ASP A 319 22.03 25.39 32.76
N TYR A 320 22.31 24.11 32.55
CA TYR A 320 23.50 23.67 31.82
C TYR A 320 23.25 22.43 30.96
N ASP A 321 23.92 22.39 29.80
CA ASP A 321 24.25 21.14 29.14
C ASP A 321 25.54 20.59 29.77
N TYR A 322 25.43 19.47 30.49
CA TYR A 322 26.54 18.85 31.20
C TYR A 322 27.40 17.94 30.32
N HIS A 323 26.96 17.65 29.09
CA HIS A 323 27.66 16.77 28.17
C HIS A 323 27.79 17.38 26.76
N PRO A 324 28.26 18.63 26.62
CA PRO A 324 28.27 19.29 25.32
C PRO A 324 29.25 18.60 24.37
N LEU A 325 28.81 18.41 23.13
CA LEU A 325 29.57 17.72 22.10
C LEU A 325 30.72 18.61 21.59
N MET A 326 31.86 18.00 21.27
CA MET A 326 33.01 18.69 20.66
C MET A 326 32.87 18.86 19.15
N ALA A 327 32.10 17.99 18.51
CA ALA A 327 31.77 18.03 17.09
C ALA A 327 30.26 17.95 16.89
N SER A 328 29.81 18.08 15.65
CA SER A 328 28.40 17.93 15.31
C SER A 328 27.90 16.52 15.63
N PHE A 329 26.61 16.36 15.93
CA PHE A 329 26.06 15.07 16.40
C PHE A 329 26.26 13.92 15.41
N GLU A 330 26.38 14.21 14.11
CA GLU A 330 26.65 13.23 13.05
C GLU A 330 27.99 12.51 13.23
N ASN A 331 28.93 13.13 13.96
CA ASN A 331 30.23 12.53 14.28
C ASN A 331 30.18 11.59 15.51
N TYR A 332 29.00 11.38 16.09
CA TYR A 332 28.75 10.43 17.18
C TYR A 332 27.77 9.36 16.70
N PRO A 333 28.12 8.57 15.66
CA PRO A 333 27.22 7.56 15.14
C PRO A 333 27.00 6.46 16.18
N ALA A 334 25.83 5.84 16.14
CA ALA A 334 25.63 4.58 16.83
C ALA A 334 26.63 3.54 16.30
N PRO A 335 27.10 2.60 17.13
CA PRO A 335 27.96 1.52 16.66
C PRO A 335 27.26 0.73 15.55
N ALA A 336 28.03 0.29 14.56
CA ALA A 336 27.49 -0.53 13.48
C ALA A 336 26.89 -1.82 14.06
N VAL A 337 25.58 -1.98 13.95
CA VAL A 337 24.91 -3.24 14.25
C VAL A 337 25.18 -4.17 13.05
N PRO A 338 25.76 -5.37 13.26
CA PRO A 338 25.88 -6.35 12.18
C PRO A 338 24.49 -6.63 11.60
N PRO A 339 24.32 -6.73 10.26
CA PRO A 339 23.03 -7.09 9.69
C PRO A 339 22.58 -8.42 10.31
N THR A 340 21.41 -8.43 10.94
CA THR A 340 20.82 -9.66 11.47
C THR A 340 20.59 -10.59 10.28
N PRO A 341 21.19 -11.79 10.26
CA PRO A 341 20.99 -12.72 9.15
C PRO A 341 19.50 -13.07 9.05
N PRO A 342 18.98 -13.31 7.82
CA PRO A 342 17.59 -13.73 7.64
C PRO A 342 17.33 -14.99 8.46
N THR A 343 16.23 -15.00 9.21
CA THR A 343 15.83 -16.19 9.95
C THR A 343 15.19 -17.18 8.97
N SER A 344 15.55 -18.46 9.09
CA SER A 344 14.95 -19.53 8.30
C SER A 344 13.45 -19.63 8.63
N PHE A 345 12.63 -19.85 7.61
CA PHE A 345 11.18 -20.04 7.75
C PHE A 345 10.74 -21.30 7.00
N LEU A 346 10.13 -22.26 7.71
CA LEU A 346 9.74 -23.56 7.18
C LEU A 346 8.21 -23.71 7.16
N ILE A 347 7.64 -23.93 5.98
CA ILE A 347 6.23 -24.31 5.82
C ILE A 347 6.20 -25.79 5.44
N TYR A 348 5.44 -26.61 6.16
CA TYR A 348 5.37 -28.05 5.87
C TYR A 348 4.03 -28.66 6.27
N GLY A 349 3.75 -29.87 5.79
CA GLY A 349 2.58 -30.61 6.22
C GLY A 349 2.32 -31.86 5.40
N TRP A 350 1.16 -32.47 5.61
CA TRP A 350 0.71 -33.65 4.88
C TRP A 350 -0.55 -33.37 4.06
N VAL A 351 -0.60 -33.94 2.86
CA VAL A 351 -1.74 -33.84 1.94
C VAL A 351 -2.53 -35.15 1.95
N ASN A 352 -3.82 -35.10 2.26
CA ASN A 352 -4.70 -36.28 2.28
C ASN A 352 -5.97 -36.02 1.50
N TYR A 353 -6.61 -37.07 0.98
CA TYR A 353 -7.98 -36.95 0.49
C TYR A 353 -8.96 -36.86 1.67
N SER A 354 -10.16 -36.37 1.42
CA SER A 354 -11.24 -36.26 2.44
C SER A 354 -11.64 -37.59 3.09
N ASN A 355 -11.37 -38.72 2.44
CA ASN A 355 -11.57 -40.08 2.98
C ASN A 355 -10.40 -40.56 3.87
N GLY A 356 -9.37 -39.72 4.07
CA GLY A 356 -8.18 -40.01 4.88
C GLY A 356 -7.04 -40.73 4.16
N THR A 357 -7.16 -41.09 2.87
CA THR A 357 -6.05 -41.71 2.13
C THR A 357 -5.01 -40.68 1.73
N ALA A 358 -3.73 -41.04 1.77
CA ALA A 358 -2.62 -40.16 1.46
C ALA A 358 -2.55 -39.80 -0.04
N VAL A 359 -2.32 -38.51 -0.35
CA VAL A 359 -2.06 -38.04 -1.73
C VAL A 359 -0.56 -38.13 -1.98
N LEU A 360 -0.11 -39.13 -2.73
CA LEU A 360 1.31 -39.29 -3.03
C LEU A 360 1.75 -38.32 -4.12
N ASN A 361 2.95 -37.75 -3.97
CA ASN A 361 3.52 -36.79 -4.92
C ASN A 361 2.63 -35.57 -5.22
N PRO A 362 2.09 -34.88 -4.19
CA PRO A 362 1.23 -33.74 -4.44
C PRO A 362 2.04 -32.62 -5.12
N ASN A 363 1.38 -31.86 -5.97
CA ASN A 363 1.89 -30.59 -6.46
C ASN A 363 1.41 -29.48 -5.50
N VAL A 364 2.33 -28.83 -4.81
CA VAL A 364 2.02 -27.74 -3.86
C VAL A 364 2.77 -26.49 -4.27
N THR A 365 2.03 -25.44 -4.57
CA THR A 365 2.56 -24.11 -4.86
C THR A 365 1.97 -23.12 -3.88
N ILE A 366 2.81 -22.28 -3.28
CA ILE A 366 2.40 -21.25 -2.32
C ILE A 366 2.78 -19.90 -2.90
N THR A 367 1.82 -19.01 -3.09
CA THR A 367 2.05 -17.65 -3.59
C THR A 367 1.87 -16.65 -2.45
N ASN A 368 2.86 -15.83 -2.17
CA ASN A 368 2.71 -14.69 -1.29
C ASN A 368 1.98 -13.58 -2.04
N LEU A 369 0.70 -13.34 -1.73
CA LEU A 369 -0.12 -12.36 -2.44
C LEU A 369 0.34 -10.92 -2.21
N ASN A 370 1.11 -10.66 -1.15
CA ASN A 370 1.65 -9.34 -0.87
C ASN A 370 2.88 -9.00 -1.72
N THR A 371 3.67 -10.01 -2.12
CA THR A 371 4.93 -9.81 -2.85
C THR A 371 4.92 -10.41 -4.25
N SER A 372 3.87 -11.16 -4.60
CA SER A 372 3.78 -12.00 -5.81
C SER A 372 4.85 -13.09 -5.91
N GLU A 373 5.61 -13.35 -4.83
CA GLU A 373 6.62 -14.40 -4.81
C GLU A 373 5.96 -15.78 -4.76
N VAL A 374 6.49 -16.74 -5.53
CA VAL A 374 5.95 -18.09 -5.65
C VAL A 374 6.95 -19.11 -5.12
N PHE A 375 6.51 -19.90 -4.15
CA PHE A 375 7.27 -21.00 -3.57
C PHE A 375 6.72 -22.34 -4.03
N THR A 376 7.53 -23.11 -4.75
CA THR A 376 7.21 -24.50 -5.09
C THR A 376 7.69 -25.42 -3.98
N ALA A 377 6.79 -26.22 -3.42
CA ALA A 377 7.18 -27.16 -2.36
C ALA A 377 8.03 -28.30 -2.91
N THR A 378 8.98 -28.75 -2.09
CA THR A 378 9.66 -30.02 -2.29
C THR A 378 8.73 -31.16 -1.87
N THR A 379 8.48 -32.10 -2.77
CA THR A 379 7.64 -33.29 -2.55
C THR A 379 8.37 -34.55 -3.01
N SER A 380 7.76 -35.73 -2.80
CA SER A 380 8.36 -37.03 -3.16
C SER A 380 7.32 -37.97 -3.78
N PRO A 381 7.69 -38.79 -4.79
CA PRO A 381 6.81 -39.78 -5.40
C PRO A 381 6.17 -40.79 -4.44
N THR A 382 6.79 -41.02 -3.29
CA THR A 382 6.39 -42.06 -2.32
C THR A 382 5.84 -41.49 -1.01
N SER A 383 5.64 -40.17 -0.93
CA SER A 383 5.16 -39.50 0.28
C SER A 383 4.07 -38.48 -0.04
N ASN A 384 3.23 -38.22 0.94
CA ASN A 384 2.26 -37.13 0.93
C ASN A 384 2.72 -35.89 1.71
N TYR A 385 3.99 -35.88 2.11
CA TYR A 385 4.61 -34.75 2.77
C TYR A 385 5.08 -33.70 1.75
N TYR A 386 4.91 -32.43 2.09
CA TYR A 386 5.47 -31.30 1.36
C TYR A 386 6.22 -30.36 2.30
N GLN A 387 7.21 -29.65 1.77
CA GLN A 387 7.87 -28.56 2.50
C GLN A 387 8.35 -27.42 1.59
N VAL A 388 8.36 -26.21 2.14
CA VAL A 388 8.98 -25.02 1.57
C VAL A 388 9.94 -24.47 2.62
N SER A 389 11.21 -24.30 2.25
CA SER A 389 12.21 -23.63 3.08
C SER A 389 12.51 -22.26 2.45
N THR A 390 12.26 -21.21 3.20
CA THR A 390 12.48 -19.81 2.82
C THR A 390 13.04 -19.02 4.00
N THR A 391 13.00 -17.68 3.96
CA THR A 391 13.53 -16.82 5.03
C THR A 391 12.61 -15.65 5.35
N SER A 392 12.91 -14.95 6.45
CA SER A 392 12.25 -13.69 6.81
C SER A 392 12.43 -12.55 5.81
N CYS A 393 13.26 -12.70 4.77
CA CYS A 393 13.30 -11.75 3.65
C CYS A 393 12.10 -11.90 2.70
N ASN A 394 11.47 -13.08 2.66
CA ASN A 394 10.46 -13.44 1.67
C ASN A 394 9.05 -13.52 2.29
N ILE A 395 8.99 -13.71 3.61
CA ILE A 395 7.76 -13.85 4.38
C ILE A 395 7.84 -12.97 5.62
N SER A 396 6.76 -12.26 5.91
CA SER A 396 6.59 -11.45 7.12
C SER A 396 5.22 -11.70 7.75
N ALA A 397 5.09 -11.40 9.05
CA ALA A 397 3.80 -11.40 9.72
C ALA A 397 2.81 -10.46 9.00
N GLY A 398 1.58 -10.92 8.80
CA GLY A 398 0.54 -10.25 8.02
C GLY A 398 0.54 -10.58 6.52
N ASN A 399 1.56 -11.26 5.99
CA ASN A 399 1.51 -11.74 4.60
C ASN A 399 0.43 -12.83 4.43
N VAL A 400 -0.27 -12.79 3.30
CA VAL A 400 -1.29 -13.76 2.91
C VAL A 400 -0.70 -14.73 1.90
N LEU A 401 -0.58 -15.98 2.29
CA LEU A 401 -0.05 -17.07 1.48
C LEU A 401 -1.22 -17.84 0.85
N HIS A 402 -1.30 -17.82 -0.48
CA HIS A 402 -2.27 -18.59 -1.25
C HIS A 402 -1.69 -19.96 -1.60
N PHE A 403 -2.31 -21.02 -1.08
CA PHE A 403 -1.95 -22.40 -1.35
C PHE A 403 -2.76 -22.91 -2.54
N HIS A 404 -2.07 -23.35 -3.59
CA HIS A 404 -2.63 -24.15 -4.66
C HIS A 404 -2.07 -25.56 -4.58
N VAL A 405 -2.94 -26.55 -4.32
CA VAL A 405 -2.54 -27.94 -4.15
C VAL A 405 -3.31 -28.83 -5.09
N SER A 406 -2.57 -29.65 -5.84
CA SER A 406 -3.15 -30.51 -6.85
C SER A 406 -2.51 -31.88 -6.97
N ASP A 407 -3.31 -32.82 -7.43
CA ASP A 407 -2.92 -34.09 -8.02
C ASP A 407 -3.65 -34.21 -9.38
N THR A 408 -4.65 -35.10 -9.48
CA THR A 408 -5.76 -35.08 -10.45
C THR A 408 -6.93 -34.19 -10.01
N ASN A 409 -7.02 -33.86 -8.73
CA ASN A 409 -8.00 -32.94 -8.15
C ASN A 409 -7.26 -31.72 -7.59
N THR A 410 -7.98 -30.66 -7.27
CA THR A 410 -7.40 -29.40 -6.81
C THR A 410 -8.07 -28.92 -5.52
N THR A 411 -7.31 -28.26 -4.65
CA THR A 411 -7.84 -27.48 -3.54
C THR A 411 -7.02 -26.21 -3.38
N GLU A 412 -7.67 -25.13 -2.98
CA GLU A 412 -7.06 -23.81 -2.82
C GLU A 412 -7.56 -23.12 -1.56
N PHE A 413 -6.68 -22.40 -0.86
CA PHE A 413 -7.04 -21.61 0.31
C PHE A 413 -5.93 -20.60 0.65
N ASN A 414 -6.25 -19.64 1.53
CA ASN A 414 -5.30 -18.65 2.02
C ASN A 414 -4.93 -18.90 3.49
N HIS A 415 -3.70 -18.58 3.85
CA HIS A 415 -3.20 -18.53 5.23
C HIS A 415 -2.52 -17.19 5.50
N THR A 416 -2.91 -16.51 6.57
CA THR A 416 -2.23 -15.27 6.99
C THR A 416 -1.16 -15.60 8.01
N VAL A 417 0.09 -15.24 7.71
CA VAL A 417 1.23 -15.50 8.60
C VAL A 417 1.13 -14.66 9.86
N THR A 418 1.27 -15.28 11.03
CA THR A 418 1.22 -14.61 12.33
C THR A 418 2.62 -14.31 12.86
N GLN A 419 2.73 -13.39 13.84
CA GLN A 419 4.00 -13.10 14.48
C GLN A 419 4.55 -14.32 15.23
N ASP A 420 3.69 -15.11 15.88
CA ASP A 420 4.10 -16.34 16.56
C ASP A 420 4.71 -17.36 15.59
N GLU A 421 4.20 -17.47 14.37
CA GLU A 421 4.78 -18.34 13.33
C GLU A 421 6.14 -17.83 12.86
N MET A 422 6.32 -16.52 12.75
CA MET A 422 7.64 -15.91 12.46
C MET A 422 8.64 -16.20 13.57
N ASP A 423 8.22 -16.05 14.83
CA ASP A 423 9.07 -16.27 16.01
C ASP A 423 9.44 -17.76 16.18
N ASN A 424 8.55 -18.67 15.76
CA ASN A 424 8.79 -20.11 15.75
C ASN A 424 9.60 -20.61 14.52
N GLY A 425 9.89 -19.74 13.55
CA GLY A 425 10.63 -20.09 12.34
C GLY A 425 9.83 -20.92 11.33
N GLY A 426 8.50 -20.82 11.34
CA GLY A 426 7.63 -21.54 10.41
C GLY A 426 6.34 -22.06 11.02
N PHE A 427 5.57 -22.79 10.21
CA PHE A 427 4.32 -23.42 10.64
C PHE A 427 4.00 -24.70 9.87
N MET A 428 3.13 -25.50 10.46
CA MET A 428 2.64 -26.75 9.89
C MET A 428 1.21 -26.58 9.36
N GLN A 429 1.00 -26.87 8.07
CA GLN A 429 -0.29 -26.75 7.40
C GLN A 429 -0.67 -28.05 6.72
N ASN A 430 -1.61 -28.78 7.32
CA ASN A 430 -2.20 -29.98 6.70
C ASN A 430 -3.26 -29.59 5.69
N ILE A 431 -3.34 -30.37 4.60
CA ILE A 431 -4.16 -30.04 3.44
C ILE A 431 -5.04 -31.23 3.10
N THR A 432 -6.32 -30.96 2.86
CA THR A 432 -7.30 -31.97 2.46
C THR A 432 -7.78 -31.68 1.05
N ILE A 433 -7.57 -32.61 0.12
CA ILE A 433 -8.15 -32.58 -1.22
C ILE A 433 -9.48 -33.32 -1.19
N VAL A 434 -10.55 -32.69 -1.66
CA VAL A 434 -11.83 -33.37 -1.85
C VAL A 434 -11.84 -33.90 -3.29
N PRO A 435 -11.89 -35.23 -3.51
CA PRO A 435 -12.02 -35.77 -4.87
C PRO A 435 -13.29 -35.24 -5.52
N ALA A 436 -13.20 -34.85 -6.79
CA ALA A 436 -14.38 -34.53 -7.58
C ALA A 436 -15.31 -35.75 -7.63
N VAL A 437 -16.59 -35.55 -7.35
CA VAL A 437 -17.60 -36.61 -7.48
C VAL A 437 -17.83 -36.82 -8.98
N PRO A 438 -17.62 -38.03 -9.54
CA PRO A 438 -17.88 -38.28 -10.95
C PRO A 438 -19.37 -38.04 -11.24
N MET A 439 -19.67 -37.09 -12.14
CA MET A 439 -21.03 -36.76 -12.56
C MET A 439 -21.19 -36.96 -14.07
N PRO A 440 -22.37 -37.43 -14.55
CA PRO A 440 -22.69 -37.50 -15.98
C PRO A 440 -22.84 -36.09 -16.61
N ASP A 441 -22.80 -36.02 -17.94
CA ASP A 441 -23.05 -34.81 -18.76
C ASP A 441 -23.62 -35.24 -20.12
N LEU A 442 -24.94 -35.15 -20.30
CA LEU A 442 -25.70 -35.67 -21.42
C LEU A 442 -25.86 -34.62 -22.51
N LEU A 443 -25.23 -34.86 -23.64
CA LEU A 443 -25.21 -33.96 -24.79
C LEU A 443 -25.95 -34.56 -25.98
N ILE A 444 -26.59 -33.71 -26.77
CA ILE A 444 -27.01 -34.08 -28.12
C ILE A 444 -25.86 -33.82 -29.08
N THR A 445 -25.27 -34.88 -29.63
CA THR A 445 -24.10 -34.79 -30.52
C THR A 445 -24.43 -34.92 -32.00
N ALA A 446 -25.60 -35.47 -32.35
CA ALA A 446 -26.09 -35.51 -33.72
C ALA A 446 -27.61 -35.53 -33.80
N ILE A 447 -28.15 -34.86 -34.82
CA ILE A 447 -29.54 -34.97 -35.26
C ILE A 447 -29.50 -35.13 -36.78
N ASN A 448 -30.10 -36.19 -37.32
CA ASN A 448 -30.07 -36.48 -38.76
C ASN A 448 -31.43 -36.96 -39.26
N ALA A 449 -32.03 -36.23 -40.20
CA ALA A 449 -33.32 -36.57 -40.77
C ALA A 449 -33.16 -37.22 -42.16
N TYR A 450 -33.81 -38.36 -42.38
CA TYR A 450 -33.65 -39.13 -43.62
C TYR A 450 -34.89 -39.92 -44.01
N HIS A 451 -34.92 -40.35 -45.27
CA HIS A 451 -35.93 -41.27 -45.77
C HIS A 451 -35.34 -42.67 -46.00
N ASN A 452 -35.78 -43.67 -45.22
CA ASN A 452 -35.41 -45.09 -45.27
C ASN A 452 -33.91 -45.42 -45.01
N ASN A 453 -32.98 -44.61 -45.49
CA ASN A 453 -31.55 -44.73 -45.29
C ASN A 453 -30.93 -43.35 -45.06
N THR A 454 -29.98 -43.23 -44.13
CA THR A 454 -29.25 -42.00 -43.75
C THR A 454 -28.49 -41.35 -44.91
N GLY A 455 -28.25 -42.05 -46.02
CA GLY A 455 -27.68 -41.48 -47.25
C GLY A 455 -28.69 -40.71 -48.13
N CYS A 456 -29.98 -40.76 -47.80
CA CYS A 456 -31.05 -40.06 -48.53
C CYS A 456 -31.57 -38.90 -47.68
N PRO A 457 -31.74 -37.69 -48.25
CA PRO A 457 -32.38 -36.60 -47.52
C PRO A 457 -33.83 -36.96 -47.18
N ALA A 458 -34.38 -36.31 -46.16
CA ALA A 458 -35.81 -36.44 -45.88
C ALA A 458 -36.66 -35.94 -47.06
N TRP A 459 -37.82 -36.55 -47.27
CA TRP A 459 -38.69 -36.27 -48.41
C TRP A 459 -40.05 -35.71 -48.00
N PHE A 460 -40.54 -34.76 -48.80
CA PHE A 460 -41.91 -34.25 -48.65
C PHE A 460 -42.95 -35.34 -48.87
N ASN A 461 -44.07 -35.22 -48.15
CA ASN A 461 -45.26 -36.04 -48.29
C ASN A 461 -45.02 -37.54 -48.10
N LEU A 462 -43.88 -37.93 -47.49
CA LEU A 462 -43.52 -39.30 -47.13
C LEU A 462 -43.20 -39.38 -45.64
N SER A 463 -43.30 -40.58 -45.07
CA SER A 463 -42.82 -40.85 -43.73
C SER A 463 -41.29 -40.85 -43.69
N ASN A 464 -40.71 -40.07 -42.79
CA ASN A 464 -39.27 -39.96 -42.57
C ASN A 464 -38.89 -40.40 -41.15
N GLU A 465 -37.60 -40.64 -40.97
CA GLU A 465 -36.96 -41.01 -39.71
C GLU A 465 -36.01 -39.88 -39.29
N ILE A 466 -35.88 -39.66 -37.98
CA ILE A 466 -34.98 -38.67 -37.40
C ILE A 466 -34.19 -39.37 -36.31
N ASP A 467 -32.90 -39.55 -36.54
CA ASP A 467 -31.98 -40.07 -35.54
C ASP A 467 -31.48 -38.94 -34.65
N VAL A 468 -31.53 -39.17 -33.34
CA VAL A 468 -30.97 -38.28 -32.32
C VAL A 468 -29.96 -39.06 -31.49
N THR A 469 -28.72 -38.60 -31.49
CA THR A 469 -27.63 -39.21 -30.70
C THR A 469 -27.42 -38.45 -29.40
N VAL A 470 -27.55 -39.17 -28.29
CA VAL A 470 -27.26 -38.69 -26.93
C VAL A 470 -25.93 -39.29 -26.47
N GLU A 471 -25.01 -38.48 -25.99
CA GLU A 471 -23.71 -38.88 -25.49
C GLU A 471 -23.52 -38.44 -24.04
N ASN A 472 -23.00 -39.32 -23.18
CA ASN A 472 -22.56 -38.95 -21.85
C ASN A 472 -21.09 -38.52 -21.91
N ASN A 473 -20.86 -37.21 -22.02
CA ASN A 473 -19.55 -36.57 -22.01
C ASN A 473 -19.00 -36.35 -20.59
N GLY A 474 -19.73 -36.79 -19.57
CA GLY A 474 -19.37 -36.65 -18.16
C GLY A 474 -18.38 -37.73 -17.70
N THR A 475 -17.95 -37.59 -16.45
CA THR A 475 -17.02 -38.55 -15.80
C THR A 475 -17.76 -39.63 -14.99
N GLY A 476 -19.03 -39.40 -14.67
CA GLY A 476 -19.92 -40.34 -14.00
C GLY A 476 -20.84 -41.09 -14.96
N ALA A 477 -21.41 -42.20 -14.50
CA ALA A 477 -22.44 -42.92 -15.25
C ALA A 477 -23.80 -42.20 -15.12
N ALA A 478 -24.51 -42.04 -16.24
CA ALA A 478 -25.88 -41.54 -16.28
C ALA A 478 -26.87 -42.69 -16.08
N ASN A 479 -27.90 -42.46 -15.26
CA ASN A 479 -29.05 -43.36 -15.21
C ASN A 479 -29.87 -43.25 -16.51
N ALA A 480 -30.85 -44.13 -16.69
CA ALA A 480 -31.79 -44.01 -17.80
C ALA A 480 -32.60 -42.70 -17.69
N SER A 481 -32.86 -42.05 -18.82
CA SER A 481 -33.58 -40.77 -18.93
C SER A 481 -34.40 -40.72 -20.21
N ASN A 482 -34.90 -39.54 -20.62
CA ASN A 482 -35.61 -39.35 -21.87
C ASN A 482 -35.02 -38.22 -22.71
N VAL A 483 -35.10 -38.37 -24.04
CA VAL A 483 -34.81 -37.29 -24.99
C VAL A 483 -36.10 -36.84 -25.68
N SER A 484 -36.27 -35.52 -25.79
CA SER A 484 -37.39 -34.92 -26.52
C SER A 484 -36.92 -34.32 -27.84
N LEU A 485 -37.80 -34.29 -28.83
CA LEU A 485 -37.55 -33.68 -30.14
C LEU A 485 -38.65 -32.66 -30.45
N TYR A 486 -38.23 -31.49 -30.92
CA TYR A 486 -39.07 -30.41 -31.42
C TYR A 486 -38.71 -30.11 -32.87
N ILE A 487 -39.72 -29.81 -33.69
CA ILE A 487 -39.56 -29.45 -35.11
C ILE A 487 -40.19 -28.07 -35.30
N ASP A 488 -39.40 -27.10 -35.73
CA ASP A 488 -39.79 -25.68 -35.82
C ASP A 488 -40.40 -25.16 -34.49
N GLY A 489 -39.85 -25.62 -33.35
CA GLY A 489 -40.33 -25.27 -32.00
C GLY A 489 -41.59 -26.01 -31.54
N VAL A 490 -42.15 -26.92 -32.36
CA VAL A 490 -43.32 -27.73 -31.99
C VAL A 490 -42.88 -29.10 -31.49
N PHE A 491 -43.35 -29.50 -30.31
CA PHE A 491 -43.05 -30.81 -29.73
C PHE A 491 -43.49 -31.95 -30.67
N PHE A 492 -42.54 -32.78 -31.09
CA PHE A 492 -42.77 -33.92 -31.97
C PHE A 492 -42.95 -35.21 -31.18
N GLY A 493 -42.07 -35.45 -30.20
CA GLY A 493 -42.15 -36.66 -29.39
C GLY A 493 -41.05 -36.75 -28.34
N LYS A 494 -41.12 -37.83 -27.58
CA LYS A 494 -40.16 -38.20 -26.53
C LYS A 494 -39.86 -39.70 -26.62
N LEU A 495 -38.59 -40.07 -26.47
CA LEU A 495 -38.13 -41.45 -26.48
C LEU A 495 -37.19 -41.74 -25.29
N PRO A 496 -37.18 -42.98 -24.77
CA PRO A 496 -36.32 -43.36 -23.67
C PRO A 496 -34.86 -43.49 -24.11
N VAL A 497 -33.95 -43.07 -23.22
CA VAL A 497 -32.50 -43.19 -23.33
C VAL A 497 -32.04 -44.17 -22.23
N PRO A 498 -31.38 -45.29 -22.56
CA PRO A 498 -30.86 -46.22 -21.55
C PRO A 498 -29.75 -45.58 -20.71
N SER A 499 -29.39 -46.19 -19.58
CA SER A 499 -28.23 -45.76 -18.80
C SER A 499 -26.96 -45.73 -19.65
N LEU A 500 -26.17 -44.67 -19.54
CA LEU A 500 -24.94 -44.46 -20.31
C LEU A 500 -23.73 -44.39 -19.38
N ALA A 501 -22.72 -45.23 -19.62
CA ALA A 501 -21.42 -45.07 -18.99
C ALA A 501 -20.74 -43.77 -19.46
N ALA A 502 -19.76 -43.27 -18.70
CA ALA A 502 -18.94 -42.13 -19.11
C ALA A 502 -18.29 -42.39 -20.49
N GLY A 503 -18.44 -41.44 -21.41
CA GLY A 503 -17.97 -41.52 -22.80
C GLY A 503 -18.81 -42.41 -23.74
N ALA A 504 -19.92 -42.98 -23.28
CA ALA A 504 -20.81 -43.78 -24.12
C ALA A 504 -21.89 -42.92 -24.78
N ASN A 505 -22.37 -43.36 -25.94
CA ASN A 505 -23.49 -42.73 -26.63
C ASN A 505 -24.55 -43.75 -27.07
N VAL A 506 -25.73 -43.25 -27.40
CA VAL A 506 -26.84 -44.02 -27.96
C VAL A 506 -27.60 -43.17 -28.96
N THR A 507 -28.08 -43.79 -30.03
CA THR A 507 -28.94 -43.13 -31.02
C THR A 507 -30.35 -43.69 -30.90
N VAL A 508 -31.33 -42.79 -30.80
CA VAL A 508 -32.75 -43.13 -30.83
C VAL A 508 -33.39 -42.57 -32.09
N THR A 509 -34.31 -43.34 -32.69
CA THR A 509 -34.94 -42.99 -33.96
C THR A 509 -36.39 -42.60 -33.76
N PHE A 510 -36.69 -41.33 -34.00
CA PHE A 510 -38.05 -40.82 -34.14
C PHE A 510 -38.60 -41.18 -35.53
N ARG A 511 -39.83 -41.67 -35.61
CA ARG A 511 -40.44 -42.18 -36.85
C ARG A 511 -41.73 -41.43 -37.17
N ASN A 512 -42.17 -41.52 -38.42
CA ASN A 512 -43.43 -40.95 -38.91
C ASN A 512 -43.45 -39.42 -39.01
N TRP A 513 -42.29 -38.79 -39.19
CA TRP A 513 -42.25 -37.37 -39.54
C TRP A 513 -42.61 -37.18 -41.01
N LYS A 514 -43.73 -36.50 -41.30
CA LYS A 514 -44.27 -36.31 -42.65
C LYS A 514 -44.37 -34.81 -43.00
N PRO A 515 -43.27 -34.17 -43.46
CA PRO A 515 -43.29 -32.76 -43.86
C PRO A 515 -44.12 -32.57 -45.12
N VAL A 516 -44.93 -31.52 -45.17
CA VAL A 516 -45.78 -31.21 -46.33
C VAL A 516 -45.01 -30.30 -47.28
N GLY A 517 -44.95 -30.70 -48.55
CA GLY A 517 -44.41 -29.88 -49.65
C GLY A 517 -45.36 -29.86 -50.83
N GLU A 518 -45.16 -28.91 -51.75
CA GLU A 518 -45.93 -28.87 -52.99
C GLU A 518 -45.65 -30.12 -53.83
N ASP A 519 -46.71 -30.83 -54.19
CA ASP A 519 -46.70 -31.94 -55.14
C ASP A 519 -47.22 -31.41 -56.50
N CYS A 520 -46.58 -31.79 -57.59
CA CYS A 520 -46.93 -31.34 -58.93
C CYS A 520 -48.16 -32.09 -59.48
N LEU A 521 -49.31 -31.98 -58.81
CA LEU A 521 -50.53 -32.72 -59.14
C LEU A 521 -51.41 -32.05 -60.22
N LYS A 522 -51.03 -30.88 -60.76
CA LYS A 522 -51.84 -30.15 -61.75
C LYS A 522 -51.02 -29.74 -63.00
N PRO A 523 -51.43 -30.16 -64.21
CA PRO A 523 -50.81 -29.70 -65.45
C PRO A 523 -50.99 -28.19 -65.70
N PRO A 524 -50.00 -27.50 -66.29
CA PRO A 524 -48.66 -27.99 -66.62
C PRO A 524 -47.77 -28.08 -65.38
N CYS A 525 -47.22 -29.27 -65.11
CA CYS A 525 -46.26 -29.47 -64.03
C CYS A 525 -44.91 -28.89 -64.45
N GLU A 526 -44.58 -27.69 -64.00
CA GLU A 526 -43.23 -27.17 -64.12
C GLU A 526 -42.36 -27.82 -63.04
N PHE A 527 -41.35 -28.58 -63.47
CA PHE A 527 -40.35 -29.16 -62.59
C PHE A 527 -39.56 -28.06 -61.91
N ASN A 528 -39.88 -27.77 -60.65
CA ASN A 528 -39.07 -26.90 -59.83
C ASN A 528 -38.50 -27.71 -58.65
N TRP A 529 -37.18 -27.75 -58.54
CA TRP A 529 -36.52 -28.32 -57.37
C TRP A 529 -36.93 -27.49 -56.15
N SER A 530 -37.62 -28.11 -55.19
CA SER A 530 -38.02 -27.45 -53.96
C SER A 530 -37.47 -28.18 -52.75
N TYR A 531 -37.08 -27.39 -51.75
CA TYR A 531 -36.67 -27.86 -50.45
C TYR A 531 -37.19 -26.90 -49.39
N LYS A 532 -37.34 -27.40 -48.17
CA LYS A 532 -37.63 -26.59 -47.00
C LYS A 532 -36.71 -27.05 -45.88
N ASP A 533 -36.05 -26.08 -45.26
CA ASP A 533 -35.24 -26.29 -44.09
C ASP A 533 -36.16 -26.31 -42.85
N TYR A 534 -35.86 -27.22 -41.91
CA TYR A 534 -36.57 -27.40 -40.65
C TYR A 534 -35.58 -27.31 -39.50
N ASN A 535 -35.99 -26.67 -38.41
CA ASN A 535 -35.20 -26.60 -37.18
C ASN A 535 -35.54 -27.81 -36.30
N PHE A 536 -34.61 -28.73 -36.14
CA PHE A 536 -34.72 -29.85 -35.22
C PHE A 536 -34.01 -29.53 -33.93
N THR A 537 -34.76 -29.42 -32.84
CA THR A 537 -34.22 -29.17 -31.50
C THR A 537 -34.43 -30.43 -30.68
N ALA A 538 -33.35 -31.05 -30.22
CA ALA A 538 -33.42 -32.16 -29.28
C ALA A 538 -32.88 -31.74 -27.92
N ILE A 539 -33.50 -32.26 -26.86
CA ILE A 539 -33.14 -31.98 -25.47
C ILE A 539 -32.93 -33.31 -24.76
N ALA A 540 -31.68 -33.62 -24.39
CA ALA A 540 -31.33 -34.74 -23.54
C ALA A 540 -31.83 -34.50 -22.11
N ASP A 541 -32.12 -35.58 -21.38
CA ASP A 541 -32.72 -35.54 -20.04
C ASP A 541 -33.86 -34.51 -19.90
N CYS A 542 -34.78 -34.52 -20.86
CA CYS A 542 -35.84 -33.49 -20.95
C CYS A 542 -36.83 -33.48 -19.77
N ASP A 543 -36.70 -34.42 -18.83
CA ASP A 543 -37.49 -34.53 -17.60
C ASP A 543 -36.69 -34.13 -16.33
N GLY A 544 -35.38 -33.87 -16.45
CA GLY A 544 -34.49 -33.53 -15.33
C GLY A 544 -34.32 -34.68 -14.32
N GLU A 545 -34.20 -35.91 -14.81
CA GLU A 545 -34.13 -37.12 -14.00
C GLU A 545 -32.69 -37.46 -13.58
N VAL A 546 -31.69 -36.93 -14.28
CA VAL A 546 -30.26 -37.17 -14.06
C VAL A 546 -29.61 -35.87 -13.61
N GLY A 547 -29.00 -35.86 -12.43
CA GLY A 547 -28.19 -34.73 -12.00
C GLY A 547 -26.85 -34.70 -12.74
N GLU A 548 -26.59 -33.63 -13.47
CA GLU A 548 -25.50 -33.51 -14.43
C GLU A 548 -24.41 -32.53 -13.98
N SER A 549 -23.22 -32.65 -14.56
CA SER A 549 -22.14 -31.69 -14.32
C SER A 549 -22.37 -30.34 -14.99
N ASN A 550 -23.18 -30.32 -16.04
CA ASN A 550 -23.69 -29.12 -16.67
C ASN A 550 -25.14 -29.38 -17.07
N GLU A 551 -26.07 -28.64 -16.49
CA GLU A 551 -27.52 -28.80 -16.77
C GLU A 551 -27.98 -27.93 -17.96
N THR A 552 -27.06 -27.18 -18.59
CA THR A 552 -27.42 -26.12 -19.54
C THR A 552 -27.02 -26.42 -20.98
N ASN A 553 -26.34 -27.54 -21.23
CA ASN A 553 -25.82 -27.97 -22.54
C ASN A 553 -26.58 -29.16 -23.14
N ASN A 554 -27.71 -29.56 -22.56
CA ASN A 554 -28.49 -30.71 -23.01
C ASN A 554 -29.27 -30.50 -24.31
N GLU A 555 -29.37 -29.25 -24.77
CA GLU A 555 -30.15 -28.85 -25.94
C GLU A 555 -29.26 -28.53 -27.14
N THR A 556 -29.53 -29.16 -28.28
CA THR A 556 -28.90 -28.84 -29.57
C THR A 556 -29.98 -28.63 -30.62
N THR A 557 -29.78 -27.62 -31.48
CA THR A 557 -30.61 -27.40 -32.67
C THR A 557 -29.79 -27.57 -33.95
N VAL A 558 -30.30 -28.39 -34.87
CA VAL A 558 -29.73 -28.59 -36.21
C VAL A 558 -30.76 -28.19 -37.26
N VAL A 559 -30.31 -27.50 -38.30
CA VAL A 559 -31.12 -27.23 -39.49
C VAL A 559 -30.88 -28.35 -40.49
N ASP A 560 -31.93 -29.08 -40.83
CA ASP A 560 -31.89 -30.13 -41.87
C ASP A 560 -33.06 -29.97 -42.83
N ARG A 561 -32.93 -30.53 -44.04
CA ARG A 561 -33.83 -30.25 -45.16
C ARG A 561 -34.70 -31.43 -45.55
N ALA A 562 -35.97 -31.14 -45.79
CA ALA A 562 -36.82 -32.00 -46.59
C ALA A 562 -36.79 -31.53 -48.05
N CYS A 563 -36.66 -32.47 -48.97
CA CYS A 563 -36.60 -32.21 -50.40
C CYS A 563 -37.77 -32.85 -51.13
N TYR A 564 -38.14 -32.25 -52.26
CA TYR A 564 -38.93 -32.96 -53.26
C TYR A 564 -38.08 -34.05 -53.93
N ASN A 565 -38.58 -35.28 -53.98
CA ASN A 565 -37.82 -36.45 -54.46
C ASN A 565 -38.01 -36.74 -55.96
N GLY A 566 -38.79 -35.94 -56.69
CA GLY A 566 -39.05 -36.16 -58.12
C GLY A 566 -40.13 -37.20 -58.44
N TYR A 567 -40.76 -37.79 -57.43
CA TYR A 567 -41.80 -38.82 -57.58
C TYR A 567 -43.06 -38.45 -56.78
N MET A 568 -44.20 -39.05 -57.11
CA MET A 568 -45.44 -38.88 -56.34
C MET A 568 -45.28 -39.43 -54.92
N ALA A 569 -45.98 -38.83 -53.96
CA ALA A 569 -46.09 -39.32 -52.59
C ALA A 569 -46.62 -40.77 -52.54
N ASP A 570 -46.45 -41.43 -51.39
CA ASP A 570 -46.91 -42.79 -51.11
C ASP A 570 -48.44 -42.92 -51.05
#